data_AF-A0A2T4IAY9-F1
#
_entry.id   AF-A0A2T4IAY9-F1
#
_cell.length_a   1.000
_cell.length_b   1.000
_cell.length_c   1.000
_cell.angle_alpha   90.00
_cell.angle_beta   90.00
_cell.angle_gamma   90.00
#
_symmetry.space_group_name_H-M   'P 1'
#
loop_
_entity.id
_entity.type
_entity.pdbx_description
1 polymer ?
#
loop_
_entity_poly.entity_id
_entity_poly.type
_entity_poly.pdbx_seq_one_letter_code
_entity_poly.pdbx_strand_id
1 'polypeptide(L)'
;VLASAVDPGHPQWAGRERGWPVPSQAYRLKMWERDMEELRIGEQGLIRQLGPRTDKDYEESWAIDIRYGNVAEFRDFTGPADPRYREHKRLKAQEMLEEVRRRIKYYEERKP
;
A
#
# COMPACT_ATOMS: atom_id res chain seq x y z
N VAL A 1 -10.43 27.37 -15.51
CA VAL A 1 -10.72 25.92 -15.57
C VAL A 1 -10.51 25.36 -14.18
N LEU A 2 -11.60 25.06 -13.45
CA LEU A 2 -11.50 24.41 -12.14
C LEU A 2 -11.47 22.90 -12.39
N ALA A 3 -10.28 22.33 -12.53
CA ALA A 3 -10.13 20.88 -12.57
C ALA A 3 -10.48 20.34 -11.18
N SER A 4 -11.55 19.55 -11.08
CA SER A 4 -11.92 18.87 -9.84
C SER A 4 -10.75 17.98 -9.39
N ALA A 5 -10.17 18.26 -8.22
CA ALA A 5 -9.01 17.54 -7.68
C ALA A 5 -9.36 16.15 -7.10
N VAL A 6 -10.54 15.60 -7.43
CA VAL A 6 -11.06 14.37 -6.85
C VAL A 6 -11.59 13.44 -7.93
N ASP A 7 -11.35 12.14 -7.73
CA ASP A 7 -11.72 11.10 -8.69
C ASP A 7 -13.24 11.01 -8.92
N PRO A 8 -13.66 10.61 -10.14
CA PRO A 8 -15.06 10.32 -10.44
C PRO A 8 -15.59 9.14 -9.60
N GLY A 9 -16.21 9.46 -8.47
CA GLY A 9 -16.66 8.50 -7.46
C GLY A 9 -16.58 9.02 -6.02
N HIS A 10 -15.83 10.09 -5.78
CA HIS A 10 -15.72 10.73 -4.47
C HIS A 10 -17.01 11.48 -4.08
N PRO A 11 -17.44 11.49 -2.79
CA PRO A 11 -18.64 12.22 -2.36
C PRO A 11 -18.63 13.73 -2.69
N GLN A 12 -17.43 14.33 -2.71
CA GLN A 12 -17.24 15.74 -3.09
C GLN A 12 -17.08 15.96 -4.60
N TRP A 13 -17.28 14.93 -5.42
CA TRP A 13 -17.28 15.10 -6.86
C TRP A 13 -18.50 15.93 -7.29
N ALA A 14 -18.25 17.18 -7.67
CA ALA A 14 -19.27 18.15 -8.09
C ALA A 14 -20.06 17.74 -9.34
N GLY A 15 -19.72 16.61 -9.97
CA GLY A 15 -20.41 16.11 -11.16
C GLY A 15 -21.87 15.74 -10.93
N ARG A 16 -22.22 15.29 -9.71
CA ARG A 16 -23.59 14.84 -9.39
C ARG A 16 -24.62 15.98 -9.37
N GLU A 17 -24.21 17.20 -9.00
CA GLU A 17 -25.09 18.39 -8.99
C GLU A 17 -25.15 19.12 -10.35
N ARG A 18 -24.23 18.83 -11.27
CA ARG A 18 -24.07 19.58 -12.54
C ARG A 18 -24.34 18.76 -13.80
N GLY A 19 -24.88 17.54 -13.69
CA GLY A 19 -25.21 16.69 -14.85
C GLY A 19 -23.98 16.19 -15.63
N TRP A 20 -22.81 16.08 -14.96
CA TRP A 20 -21.62 15.54 -15.60
C TRP A 20 -21.77 14.03 -15.83
N PRO A 21 -21.16 13.48 -16.88
CA PRO A 21 -21.28 12.05 -17.18
C PRO A 21 -20.73 11.21 -16.03
N VAL A 22 -21.57 10.33 -15.48
CA VAL A 22 -21.15 9.26 -14.57
C VAL A 22 -20.14 8.37 -15.31
N PRO A 23 -19.05 7.92 -14.66
CA PRO A 23 -18.09 7.04 -15.34
C PRO A 23 -18.79 5.80 -15.89
N SER A 24 -18.43 5.43 -17.11
CA SER A 24 -18.96 4.21 -17.71
C SER A 24 -18.59 2.98 -16.88
N GLN A 25 -19.37 1.91 -17.00
CA GLN A 25 -19.04 0.64 -16.36
C GLN A 25 -17.64 0.16 -16.77
N ALA A 26 -17.27 0.31 -18.04
CA ALA A 26 -15.94 -0.02 -18.54
C ALA A 26 -14.83 0.78 -17.86
N TYR A 27 -15.04 2.08 -17.59
CA TYR A 27 -14.07 2.88 -16.86
C TYR A 27 -13.94 2.44 -15.40
N ARG A 28 -15.07 2.18 -14.72
CA ARG A 28 -15.05 1.69 -13.34
C ARG A 28 -14.34 0.35 -13.22
N LEU A 29 -14.60 -0.57 -14.14
CA LEU A 29 -13.91 -1.86 -14.21
C LEU A 29 -12.40 -1.67 -14.41
N LYS A 30 -11.98 -0.79 -15.34
CA LYS A 30 -10.57 -0.49 -15.56
C LYS A 30 -9.86 0.06 -14.31
N MET A 31 -10.52 0.95 -13.56
CA MET A 31 -9.95 1.47 -12.31
C MET A 31 -9.87 0.39 -11.24
N TRP A 32 -10.90 -0.45 -11.12
CA TRP A 32 -10.89 -1.59 -10.22
C TRP A 32 -9.76 -2.59 -10.56
N GLU A 33 -9.54 -2.89 -11.84
CA GLU A 33 -8.45 -3.78 -12.29
C GLU A 33 -7.07 -3.22 -11.93
N ARG A 34 -6.85 -1.92 -12.15
CA ARG A 34 -5.62 -1.24 -11.75
C ARG A 34 -5.39 -1.35 -10.24
N ASP A 35 -6.40 -0.99 -9.45
CA ASP A 35 -6.28 -0.98 -7.98
C ASP A 35 -6.04 -2.40 -7.44
N MET A 36 -6.70 -3.42 -8.01
CA MET A 36 -6.46 -4.83 -7.67
C MET A 36 -5.05 -5.30 -8.04
N GLU A 37 -4.52 -4.85 -9.17
CA GLU A 37 -3.15 -5.18 -9.58
C GLU A 37 -2.12 -4.57 -8.63
N GLU A 38 -2.27 -3.30 -8.26
CA GLU A 38 -1.41 -2.65 -7.27
C GLU A 38 -1.42 -3.39 -5.92
N LEU A 39 -2.61 -3.81 -5.47
CA LEU A 39 -2.74 -4.59 -4.23
C LEU A 39 -2.05 -5.95 -4.32
N ARG A 40 -2.16 -6.66 -5.44
CA ARG A 40 -1.49 -7.96 -5.66
C ARG A 40 0.02 -7.83 -5.71
N ILE A 41 0.54 -6.80 -6.38
CA ILE A 41 1.97 -6.49 -6.40
C ILE A 41 2.45 -6.21 -4.97
N GLY A 42 1.70 -5.40 -4.21
CA GLY A 42 1.97 -5.12 -2.81
C GLY A 42 1.99 -6.38 -1.94
N GLU A 43 0.99 -7.26 -2.11
CA GLU A 43 0.91 -8.54 -1.40
C GLU A 43 2.14 -9.42 -1.66
N GLN A 44 2.53 -9.58 -2.93
CA GLN A 44 3.71 -10.37 -3.30
C GLN A 44 5.00 -9.78 -2.72
N GLY A 45 5.12 -8.45 -2.74
CA GLY A 45 6.25 -7.75 -2.12
C GLY A 45 6.36 -8.02 -0.61
N LEU A 46 5.23 -8.03 0.10
CA LEU A 46 5.17 -8.31 1.54
C LEU A 46 5.45 -9.79 1.84
N ILE A 47 4.92 -10.72 1.04
CA ILE A 47 5.23 -12.16 1.16
C ILE A 47 6.74 -12.38 0.99
N ARG A 48 7.38 -11.70 0.02
CA ARG A 48 8.83 -11.78 -0.16
C ARG A 48 9.59 -11.24 1.05
N GLN A 49 9.12 -10.17 1.70
CA GLN A 49 9.73 -9.63 2.91
C GLN A 49 9.58 -10.55 4.13
N LEU A 50 8.54 -11.38 4.17
CA LEU A 50 8.35 -12.40 5.22
C LEU A 50 9.10 -13.70 4.94
N GLY A 51 9.59 -13.88 3.71
CA GLY A 51 10.43 -15.01 3.33
C GLY A 51 11.83 -14.95 3.93
N PRO A 52 12.71 -15.91 3.58
CA PRO A 52 14.10 -15.90 4.01
C PRO A 52 14.82 -14.62 3.55
N ARG A 53 15.53 -13.97 4.49
CA ARG A 53 16.29 -12.74 4.24
C ARG A 53 17.74 -12.92 4.65
N THR A 54 18.63 -12.38 3.83
CA THR A 54 20.06 -12.31 4.08
C THR A 54 20.40 -11.10 4.95
N ASP A 55 21.61 -11.07 5.52
CA ASP A 55 22.08 -9.91 6.27
C ASP A 55 22.14 -8.66 5.38
N LYS A 56 22.53 -8.83 4.11
CA LYS A 56 22.55 -7.75 3.11
C LYS A 56 21.15 -7.13 2.91
N ASP A 57 20.10 -7.95 2.88
CA ASP A 57 18.72 -7.44 2.75
C ASP A 57 18.34 -6.54 3.94
N TYR A 58 18.84 -6.84 5.14
CA TYR A 58 18.61 -6.01 6.33
C TYR A 58 19.46 -4.75 6.32
N GLU A 59 20.71 -4.82 5.84
CA GLU A 59 21.57 -3.64 5.66
C GLU A 59 20.94 -2.62 4.69
N GLU A 60 20.46 -3.10 3.54
CA GLU A 60 19.78 -2.25 2.56
C GLU A 60 18.49 -1.65 3.13
N SER A 61 17.72 -2.44 3.87
CA SER A 61 16.51 -1.94 4.54
C SER A 61 16.82 -0.90 5.60
N TRP A 62 17.86 -1.13 6.40
CA TRP A 62 18.29 -0.20 7.42
C TRP A 62 18.72 1.13 6.81
N ALA A 63 19.50 1.10 5.72
CA ALA A 63 19.91 2.29 4.99
C ALA A 63 18.72 3.10 4.45
N ILE A 64 17.66 2.43 4.01
CA ILE A 64 16.41 3.09 3.58
C ILE A 64 15.65 3.65 4.78
N ASP A 65 15.48 2.86 5.85
CA ASP A 65 14.71 3.22 7.04
C ASP A 65 15.32 4.45 7.75
N ILE A 66 16.65 4.53 7.88
CA ILE A 66 17.31 5.71 8.47
C ILE A 66 17.32 6.93 7.55
N ARG A 67 17.26 6.74 6.23
CA ARG A 67 17.33 7.84 5.25
C ARG A 67 15.95 8.45 4.95
N TYR A 68 14.93 7.62 4.86
CA TYR A 68 13.59 7.99 4.41
C TYR A 68 12.48 7.62 5.39
N GLY A 69 12.75 6.72 6.34
CA GLY A 69 11.78 6.33 7.34
C GLY A 69 11.61 7.39 8.43
N ASN A 70 10.68 7.12 9.34
CA ASN A 70 10.56 7.93 10.54
C ASN A 70 11.75 7.63 11.45
N VAL A 71 12.80 8.45 11.38
CA VAL A 71 14.03 8.25 12.15
C VAL A 71 13.75 8.02 13.64
N ALA A 72 12.71 8.65 14.21
CA ALA A 72 12.33 8.45 15.61
C ALA A 72 11.92 7.00 15.92
N GLU A 73 11.28 6.30 14.99
CA GLU A 73 10.89 4.88 15.11
C GLU A 73 12.11 3.96 15.18
N PHE A 74 13.24 4.35 14.58
CA PHE A 74 14.43 3.52 14.47
C PHE A 74 15.56 3.87 15.44
N ARG A 75 15.42 4.93 16.24
CA ARG A 75 16.46 5.42 17.18
C ARG A 75 16.86 4.39 18.24
N ASP A 76 15.93 3.53 18.63
CA ASP A 76 16.14 2.56 19.72
C ASP A 76 16.76 1.25 19.26
N PHE A 77 16.95 1.07 17.94
CA PHE A 77 17.63 -0.09 17.36
C PHE A 77 19.11 0.18 17.19
N THR A 78 19.93 -0.83 17.43
CA THR A 78 21.40 -0.70 17.34
C THR A 78 21.94 -0.86 15.92
N GLY A 79 21.09 -1.24 14.95
CA GLY A 79 21.47 -1.42 13.55
C GLY A 79 20.72 -2.55 12.83
N PRO A 80 21.13 -2.90 11.59
CA PRO A 80 20.47 -3.93 10.77
C PRO A 80 20.60 -5.35 11.35
N ALA A 81 21.61 -5.59 12.19
CA ALA A 81 21.82 -6.86 12.87
C ALA A 81 21.08 -6.97 14.22
N ASP A 82 20.43 -5.90 14.70
CA ASP A 82 19.66 -5.94 15.94
C ASP A 82 18.49 -6.93 15.80
N PRO A 83 18.41 -7.99 16.62
CA PRO A 83 17.29 -8.94 16.57
C PRO A 83 15.93 -8.27 16.73
N ARG A 84 15.85 -7.19 17.51
CA ARG A 84 14.61 -6.42 17.72
C ARG A 84 14.20 -5.67 16.45
N TYR A 85 15.16 -5.16 15.68
CA TYR A 85 14.89 -4.53 14.40
C TYR A 85 14.37 -5.55 13.37
N ARG A 86 15.02 -6.72 13.29
CA ARG A 86 14.59 -7.79 12.38
C ARG A 86 13.17 -8.26 12.70
N GLU A 87 12.88 -8.46 13.98
CA GLU A 87 11.54 -8.82 14.44
C GLU A 87 10.51 -7.71 14.18
N HIS A 88 10.87 -6.45 14.42
CA HIS A 88 10.03 -5.31 14.10
C HIS A 88 9.67 -5.28 12.60
N LYS A 89 10.64 -5.49 11.70
CA LYS A 89 10.37 -5.55 10.25
C LYS A 89 9.46 -6.71 9.89
N ARG A 90 9.64 -7.87 10.53
CA ARG A 90 8.77 -9.04 10.33
C ARG A 90 7.34 -8.75 10.75
N LEU A 91 7.13 -8.22 11.96
CA LEU A 91 5.80 -7.90 12.48
C LEU A 91 5.09 -6.84 11.63
N LYS A 92 5.82 -5.78 11.23
CA LYS A 92 5.27 -4.73 10.37
C LYS A 92 4.86 -5.26 9.00
N ALA A 93 5.67 -6.15 8.41
CA ALA A 93 5.31 -6.80 7.16
C ALA A 93 4.09 -7.73 7.31
N GLN A 94 3.93 -8.43 8.44
CA GLN A 94 2.74 -9.24 8.72
C GLN A 94 1.48 -8.39 8.84
N GLU A 95 1.53 -7.32 9.62
CA GLU A 95 0.40 -6.40 9.79
C GLU A 95 -0.02 -5.78 8.45
N MET A 96 0.95 -5.30 7.66
CA MET A 96 0.68 -4.78 6.33
C MET A 96 0.09 -5.83 5.38
N LEU A 97 0.54 -7.08 5.47
CA LEU A 97 0.03 -8.17 4.63
C LEU A 97 -1.44 -8.47 4.94
N GLU A 98 -1.80 -8.50 6.23
CA GLU A 98 -3.18 -8.67 6.65
C GLU A 98 -4.07 -7.53 6.16
N GLU A 99 -3.60 -6.29 6.22
CA GLU A 99 -4.35 -5.14 5.73
C GLU A 99 -4.54 -5.17 4.21
N VAL A 100 -3.49 -5.49 3.46
CA VAL A 100 -3.60 -5.66 2.00
C VAL A 100 -4.61 -6.76 1.65
N ARG A 101 -4.59 -7.89 2.35
CA ARG A 101 -5.57 -8.98 2.13
C ARG A 101 -7.00 -8.57 2.47
N ARG A 102 -7.20 -7.83 3.56
CA ARG A 102 -8.51 -7.25 3.90
C ARG A 102 -9.00 -6.34 2.77
N ARG A 103 -8.09 -5.52 2.23
CA ARG A 103 -8.40 -4.60 1.14
C ARG A 103 -8.72 -5.32 -0.17
N ILE A 104 -7.94 -6.33 -0.55
CA ILE A 104 -8.24 -7.20 -1.72
C ILE A 104 -9.66 -7.75 -1.60
N LYS A 105 -9.99 -8.39 -0.46
CA LYS A 105 -11.34 -8.92 -0.22
C LYS A 105 -12.43 -7.86 -0.34
N TYR A 106 -12.19 -6.67 0.23
CA TYR A 106 -13.12 -5.55 0.15
C TYR A 106 -13.42 -5.13 -1.30
N TYR A 107 -12.39 -5.08 -2.17
CA TYR A 107 -12.52 -4.74 -3.58
C TYR A 107 -13.17 -5.87 -4.38
N GLU A 108 -12.88 -7.14 -4.10
CA GLU A 108 -13.51 -8.30 -4.75
C GLU A 108 -15.02 -8.33 -4.51
N GLU A 109 -15.48 -8.05 -3.30
CA GLU A 109 -16.90 -7.95 -2.95
C GLU A 109 -17.61 -6.77 -3.63
N ARG A 110 -16.86 -5.77 -4.13
CA ARG A 110 -17.37 -4.52 -4.70
C ARG A 110 -16.98 -4.34 -6.16
N LYS A 111 -16.80 -5.44 -6.88
CA LYS A 111 -16.52 -5.40 -8.32
C LYS A 111 -17.63 -4.60 -9.05
N PRO A 112 -17.29 -3.58 -9.85
CA PRO A 112 -18.26 -2.68 -10.51
C PRO A 112 -19.09 -3.28 -11.64
#